data_AF-A0A254N7F6-F1
#
_entry.id   AF-A0A254N7F6-F1
#
_cell.length_a   1.000
_cell.length_b   1.000
_cell.length_c   1.000
_cell.angle_alpha   90.00
_cell.angle_beta   90.00
_cell.angle_gamma   90.00
#
_symmetry.space_group_name_H-M   'P 1'
#
loop_
_entity.id
_entity.type
_entity.pdbx_description
1 polymer ?
#
loop_
_entity_poly.entity_id
_entity_poly.type
_entity_poly.pdbx_seq_one_letter_code
_entity_poly.pdbx_strand_id
1 'polypeptide(L)' 'MKFFYWTMVFVMAATLLPSAFYMGLYVFTGSDVALDRARKFWNFLRVFTLLAFNITVWGNVLVGAWELMR' A
#
# COMPACT_ATOMS: atom_id res chain seq x y z
N MET A 1 17.45 -2.85 -2.29
CA MET A 1 16.55 -1.88 -2.96
C MET A 1 15.59 -2.52 -3.96
N LYS A 2 16.04 -3.12 -5.08
CA LYS A 2 15.12 -3.67 -6.12
C LYS A 2 14.08 -4.66 -5.60
N PHE A 3 14.50 -5.60 -4.73
CA PHE A 3 13.57 -6.57 -4.13
C PHE A 3 12.46 -5.87 -3.35
N PHE A 4 12.81 -4.99 -2.41
CA PHE A 4 11.86 -4.24 -1.59
C PHE A 4 10.89 -3.39 -2.41
N TYR A 5 11.37 -2.66 -3.42
CA TYR A 5 10.50 -1.90 -4.32
C TYR A 5 9.54 -2.80 -5.09
N TRP A 6 10.00 -3.96 -5.56
CA TRP A 6 9.14 -4.94 -6.23
C TRP A 6 8.10 -5.53 -5.28
N THR A 7 8.47 -5.85 -4.03
CA THR A 7 7.52 -6.32 -3.02
C THR A 7 6.47 -5.25 -2.74
N MET A 8 6.88 -3.99 -2.64
CA MET A 8 5.98 -2.87 -2.38
C MET A 8 5.01 -2.67 -3.55
N VAL A 9 5.50 -2.67 -4.79
CA VAL A 9 4.65 -2.60 -6.00
C VAL A 9 3.68 -3.78 -6.05
N PHE A 10 4.14 -5.00 -5.76
CA PHE A 10 3.29 -6.18 -5.77
C PHE A 10 2.17 -6.10 -4.73
N VAL A 11 2.50 -5.73 -3.49
CA VAL A 11 1.50 -5.60 -2.41
C VAL A 11 0.53 -4.45 -2.69
N MET A 12 1.02 -3.32 -3.20
CA MET A 12 0.17 -2.20 -3.60
C MET A 12 -0.77 -2.60 -4.74
N ALA A 13 -0.29 -3.27 -5.78
CA ALA A 13 -1.12 -3.75 -6.87
C ALA A 13 -2.17 -4.78 -6.39
N ALA A 14 -1.75 -5.74 -5.57
CA ALA A 14 -2.60 -6.79 -5.01
C ALA A 14 -3.70 -6.25 -4.07
N THR A 15 -3.58 -5.02 -3.58
CA THR A 15 -4.57 -4.40 -2.68
C THR A 15 -5.36 -3.27 -3.36
N LEU A 16 -4.73 -2.52 -4.27
CA LEU A 16 -5.37 -1.49 -5.08
C LEU A 16 -6.34 -2.09 -6.11
N LEU A 17 -5.96 -3.17 -6.81
CA LEU A 17 -6.80 -3.80 -7.83
C LEU A 17 -8.13 -4.33 -7.25
N PRO A 18 -8.13 -5.10 -6.14
CA PRO A 18 -9.40 -5.51 -5.51
C PRO A 18 -10.20 -4.32 -5.02
N SER A 19 -9.55 -3.31 -4.43
CA SER A 19 -10.24 -2.10 -3.94
C SER A 19 -10.97 -1.38 -5.09
N ALA A 20 -10.29 -1.16 -6.22
CA ALA A 20 -10.85 -0.51 -7.40
C ALA A 20 -11.98 -1.36 -8.01
N PHE A 21 -11.81 -2.68 -8.07
CA PHE A 21 -12.84 -3.60 -8.55
C PHE A 21 -14.11 -3.57 -7.70
N TYR A 22 -14.00 -3.65 -6.37
CA TYR A 22 -15.16 -3.57 -5.48
C TYR A 22 -15.82 -2.18 -5.50
N MET A 23 -15.04 -1.12 -5.68
CA MET A 23 -15.57 0.23 -5.84
C MET A 23 -16.33 0.38 -7.17
N GLY A 24 -15.82 -0.20 -8.26
CA GLY A 24 -16.52 -0.29 -9.53
C GLY A 24 -17.82 -1.09 -9.42
N LEU A 25 -17.78 -2.27 -8.78
CA LEU A 25 -18.98 -3.05 -8.50
C LEU A 25 -20.03 -2.25 -7.72
N TYR A 26 -19.62 -1.47 -6.72
CA TYR A 26 -20.53 -0.59 -6.00
C TYR A 26 -21.18 0.46 -6.92
N VAL A 27 -20.41 1.11 -7.81
CA VAL A 27 -20.96 2.11 -8.75
C VAL A 27 -22.03 1.50 -9.66
N PHE A 28 -21.85 0.24 -10.09
CA PHE A 28 -22.81 -0.42 -10.98
C PHE A 28 -23.97 -1.13 -10.25
N THR A 29 -23.77 -1.60 -9.01
CA THR A 29 -24.79 -2.39 -8.28
C THR A 29 -25.49 -1.61 -7.17
N GLY A 30 -24.94 -0.49 -6.72
CA GLY A 30 -25.42 0.26 -5.55
C GLY A 30 -25.37 -0.53 -4.23
N SER A 31 -24.73 -1.70 -4.18
CA SER A 31 -24.77 -2.55 -2.99
C SER A 31 -23.79 -2.09 -1.92
N ASP A 32 -24.31 -1.73 -0.75
CA ASP A 32 -23.49 -1.26 0.39
C ASP A 32 -22.44 -2.30 0.83
N VAL A 33 -22.73 -3.59 0.63
CA VAL A 33 -21.79 -4.68 0.92
C VAL A 33 -20.52 -4.61 0.05
N ALA A 34 -20.63 -4.17 -1.21
CA ALA A 34 -19.48 -3.98 -2.09
C ALA A 34 -18.65 -2.76 -1.67
N LEU A 35 -19.30 -1.67 -1.25
CA LEU A 35 -18.64 -0.48 -0.72
C LEU A 35 -17.84 -0.81 0.55
N ASP A 36 -18.42 -1.60 1.44
CA ASP A 36 -17.81 -1.95 2.73
C ASP A 36 -16.56 -2.81 2.54
N ARG A 37 -16.59 -3.74 1.55
CA ARG A 37 -15.42 -4.51 1.13
C ARG A 37 -14.35 -3.62 0.49
N ALA A 38 -14.75 -2.73 -0.43
CA ALA A 38 -13.82 -1.77 -1.07
C ALA A 38 -13.10 -0.92 -0.01
N ARG A 39 -13.83 -0.42 0.99
CA ARG A 39 -13.30 0.42 2.07
C ARG A 39 -12.28 -0.31 2.93
N LYS A 40 -12.48 -1.60 3.21
CA LYS A 40 -11.51 -2.43 3.96
C LYS A 40 -10.19 -2.57 3.18
N PHE A 41 -10.27 -2.90 1.89
CA PHE A 41 -9.08 -3.01 1.04
C PHE A 41 -8.37 -1.67 0.88
N TRP A 42 -9.12 -0.58 0.73
CA TRP A 42 -8.56 0.78 0.65
C TRP A 42 -7.83 1.19 1.93
N ASN A 43 -8.43 0.96 3.10
CA ASN A 43 -7.80 1.28 4.37
C ASN A 43 -6.54 0.46 4.60
N PHE A 44 -6.56 -0.83 4.27
CA PHE A 44 -5.38 -1.69 4.37
C PHE A 44 -4.25 -1.19 3.47
N LEU A 45 -4.55 -0.92 2.19
CA LEU A 45 -3.59 -0.34 1.25
C LEU A 45 -3.00 0.96 1.79
N ARG A 46 -3.84 1.85 2.31
CA ARG A 46 -3.41 3.17 2.79
C ARG A 46 -2.47 3.06 3.99
N VAL A 47 -2.81 2.24 4.99
CA VAL A 47 -1.95 2.01 6.16
C VAL A 47 -0.65 1.33 5.75
N PHE A 48 -0.73 0.29 4.92
CA PHE A 48 0.45 -0.43 4.45
C PHE A 48 1.40 0.48 3.66
N THR A 49 0.86 1.30 2.75
CA THR A 49 1.66 2.23 1.95
C THR A 49 2.36 3.27 2.82
N LEU A 50 1.66 3.84 3.80
CA LEU A 50 2.24 4.81 4.74
C LEU A 50 3.35 4.16 5.58
N LEU A 51 3.14 2.95 6.07
CA LEU A 51 4.12 2.21 6.86
C LEU A 51 5.35 1.84 6.03
N ALA A 52 5.16 1.30 4.84
CA ALA A 52 6.25 0.95 3.93
C ALA A 52 7.05 2.19 3.50
N PHE A 53 6.38 3.31 3.22
CA PHE A 53 7.04 4.59 2.93
C PHE A 53 7.89 5.05 4.12
N ASN A 54 7.32 5.03 5.33
CA ASN A 54 8.03 5.44 6.55
C ASN A 54 9.28 4.58 6.79
N ILE A 55 9.16 3.26 6.68
CA ILE A 55 10.29 2.32 6.80
C ILE A 55 11.35 2.61 5.73
N THR A 56 10.95 2.93 4.50
CA THR A 56 11.89 3.25 3.42
C THR A 56 12.68 4.51 3.72
N VAL A 57 12.00 5.58 4.14
CA VAL A 57 12.65 6.86 4.45
C VAL A 57 13.62 6.69 5.61
N TRP A 58 13.16 6.14 6.75
CA TRP A 58 14.00 5.97 7.93
C TRP A 58 15.11 4.94 7.72
N GLY A 59 14.87 3.89 6.93
CA GLY A 59 15.89 2.93 6.54
C GLY A 59 17.03 3.60 5.76
N ASN A 60 16.73 4.47 4.81
CA ASN A 60 17.77 5.24 4.10
C ASN A 60 18.49 6.24 5.02
N VAL A 61 17.78 6.89 5.94
CA VAL A 61 18.39 7.79 6.93
C VAL A 61 19.36 7.05 7.83
N LEU A 62 18.97 5.87 8.35
CA LEU A 62 19.85 5.05 9.20
C LEU A 62 21.08 4.55 8.45
N VAL A 63 20.91 4.06 7.21
CA VAL A 63 22.03 3.61 6.37
C VAL A 63 22.96 4.79 6.06
N GLY A 64 22.42 5.94 5.66
CA GLY A 64 23.22 7.13 5.39
C GLY A 64 23.96 7.66 6.62
N ALA A 65 23.33 7.64 7.80
CA ALA A 65 23.98 8.02 9.06
C ALA A 65 25.10 7.04 9.45
N TRP A 66 24.89 5.74 9.22
CA TRP A 66 25.90 4.72 9.45
C TRP A 66 27.12 4.88 8.52
N GLU A 67 26.90 5.17 7.25
CA GLU A 67 27.98 5.47 6.29
C GLU A 67 28.75 6.75 6.65
N LEU A 68 28.08 7.77 7.20
CA LEU A 68 28.72 9.00 7.67
C LEU A 68 29.56 8.81 8.94
N MET A 69 29.20 7.86 9.79
CA MET A 69 29.92 7.54 11.02
C MET A 69 31.07 6.54 10.83
N ARG A 70 31.16 5.90 9.67
CA ARG A 70 32.21 4.95 9.31
C ARG A 70 33.37 5.63 8.61
#